data_AF-A0A959Z4B6-F1
#
_entry.id   AF-A0A959Z4B6-F1
#
_cell.length_a   1.000
_cell.length_b   1.000
_cell.length_c   1.000
_cell.angle_alpha   90.00
_cell.angle_beta   90.00
_cell.angle_gamma   90.00
#
_symmetry.space_group_name_H-M   'P 1'
#
loop_
_entity.id
_entity.type
_entity.pdbx_description
1 polymer ?
#
loop_
_entity_poly.entity_id
_entity_poly.type
_entity_poly.pdbx_seq_one_letter_code
_entity_poly.pdbx_strand_id
1 'polypeptide(L)'
;MDQILALAAENLLSPIILFFALGFAAAYAKSDLTIPEAVAKGMSLYLLFAIGFKGGASVAAHGVDSTLIASLVAGVVLSFLLPLVAFALLRVMTGLDVTNAAAVAAHYGSISIVTFVAGSSVLTSAGFESEGFMVAVAAAMEAPAILAALWLIARYGE
;
A
#
# COMPACT_ATOMS: atom_id res chain seq x y z
N MET A 1 -28.86 6.80 -11.42
CA MET A 1 -27.75 6.76 -12.40
C MET A 1 -26.83 7.95 -12.19
N ASP A 2 -27.37 9.16 -12.11
CA ASP A 2 -26.61 10.41 -11.94
C ASP A 2 -25.69 10.42 -10.71
N GLN A 3 -26.14 9.87 -9.59
CA GLN A 3 -25.33 9.79 -8.36
C GLN A 3 -24.11 8.86 -8.51
N ILE A 4 -24.23 7.78 -9.27
CA ILE A 4 -23.12 6.85 -9.56
C ILE A 4 -22.13 7.52 -10.51
N LEU A 5 -22.62 8.22 -11.54
CA LEU A 5 -21.79 8.95 -12.49
C LEU A 5 -21.03 10.10 -11.80
N ALA A 6 -21.69 10.81 -10.87
CA ALA A 6 -21.05 11.85 -10.06
C ALA A 6 -19.93 11.29 -9.18
N LEU A 7 -20.17 10.17 -8.46
CA LEU A 7 -19.14 9.51 -7.65
C LEU A 7 -17.97 9.02 -8.50
N ALA A 8 -18.26 8.45 -9.67
CA ALA A 8 -17.23 7.99 -10.60
C ALA A 8 -16.37 9.16 -11.10
N ALA A 9 -17.00 10.29 -11.45
CA ALA A 9 -16.30 11.49 -11.86
C ALA A 9 -15.40 12.05 -10.74
N GLU A 10 -15.89 12.13 -9.50
CA GLU A 10 -15.11 12.61 -8.35
C GLU A 10 -13.85 11.75 -8.12
N ASN A 11 -13.99 10.42 -8.22
CA ASN A 11 -12.87 9.50 -8.05
C ASN A 11 -11.88 9.57 -9.22
N LEU A 12 -12.35 9.50 -10.46
CA LEU A 12 -11.50 9.52 -11.66
C LEU A 12 -10.78 10.85 -11.87
N LEU A 13 -11.37 11.96 -11.40
CA LEU A 13 -10.78 13.28 -11.42
C LEU A 13 -9.97 13.61 -10.16
N SER A 14 -9.80 12.64 -9.26
CA SER A 14 -8.91 12.83 -8.11
C SER A 14 -7.47 13.10 -8.58
N PRO A 15 -6.72 13.98 -7.90
CA PRO A 15 -5.35 14.31 -8.30
C PRO A 15 -4.45 13.08 -8.46
N ILE A 16 -4.61 12.08 -7.60
CA ILE A 16 -3.84 10.83 -7.62
C ILE A 16 -4.03 10.09 -8.95
N ILE A 17 -5.28 9.91 -9.38
CA ILE A 17 -5.61 9.21 -10.63
C ILE A 17 -5.15 10.03 -11.84
N LEU A 18 -5.32 11.36 -11.78
CA LEU A 18 -4.87 12.25 -12.85
C LEU A 18 -3.34 12.29 -13.00
N PHE A 19 -2.57 12.25 -11.90
CA PHE A 19 -1.11 12.15 -11.96
C PHE A 19 -0.64 10.80 -12.50
N PHE A 20 -1.34 9.71 -12.17
CA PHE A 20 -1.09 8.40 -12.79
C PHE A 20 -1.34 8.45 -14.30
N ALA A 21 -2.49 8.99 -14.72
CA ALA A 21 -2.83 9.15 -16.14
C ALA A 21 -1.82 10.05 -16.88
N LEU A 22 -1.35 11.13 -16.24
CA LEU A 22 -0.30 12.00 -16.76
C LEU A 22 1.01 11.22 -16.93
N GLY A 23 1.42 10.44 -15.95
CA GLY A 23 2.62 9.59 -16.03
C GLY A 23 2.53 8.58 -17.17
N PHE A 24 1.38 7.94 -17.32
CA PHE A 24 1.10 7.03 -18.44
C PHE A 24 1.16 7.75 -19.79
N ALA A 25 0.51 8.92 -19.91
CA ALA A 25 0.52 9.71 -21.14
C ALA A 25 1.94 10.21 -21.50
N ALA A 26 2.72 10.64 -20.50
CA ALA A 26 4.11 11.05 -20.68
C ALA A 26 4.99 9.88 -21.16
N ALA A 27 4.83 8.69 -20.56
CA ALA A 27 5.53 7.49 -20.99
C ALA A 27 5.12 7.05 -22.40
N TYR A 28 3.82 7.10 -22.73
CA TYR A 28 3.29 6.78 -24.06
C TYR A 28 3.82 7.75 -25.12
N ALA A 29 3.90 9.04 -24.79
CA ALA A 29 4.49 10.08 -25.65
C ALA A 29 6.03 10.02 -25.72
N LYS A 30 6.67 9.08 -25.00
CA LYS A 30 8.14 8.99 -24.85
C LYS A 30 8.76 10.31 -24.37
N SER A 31 8.10 10.98 -23.45
CA SER A 31 8.58 12.23 -22.88
C SER A 31 9.86 11.99 -22.07
N ASP A 32 10.84 12.89 -22.21
CA ASP A 32 12.07 12.90 -21.40
C ASP A 32 11.84 13.39 -19.95
N LEU A 33 10.58 13.39 -19.49
CA LEU A 33 10.21 13.76 -18.14
C LEU A 33 10.78 12.76 -17.14
N THR A 34 11.94 13.10 -16.59
CA THR A 34 12.64 12.31 -15.57
C THR A 34 12.60 13.06 -14.25
N ILE A 35 12.19 12.36 -13.18
CA ILE A 35 12.31 12.89 -11.82
C ILE A 35 13.75 12.61 -11.35
N PRO A 36 14.51 13.63 -10.91
CA PRO A 36 15.86 13.40 -10.41
C PRO A 36 15.87 12.41 -9.24
N GLU A 37 16.82 11.47 -9.24
CA GLU A 37 16.89 10.40 -8.24
C GLU A 37 16.97 10.95 -6.80
N ALA A 38 17.68 12.06 -6.60
CA ALA A 38 17.76 12.76 -5.32
C ALA A 38 16.39 13.24 -4.82
N VAL A 39 15.53 13.73 -5.73
CA VAL A 39 14.16 14.16 -5.41
C VAL A 39 13.30 12.94 -5.09
N ALA A 40 13.39 11.86 -5.87
CA ALA A 40 12.63 10.64 -5.61
C ALA A 40 12.98 10.02 -4.24
N LYS A 41 14.28 9.93 -3.91
CA LYS A 41 14.76 9.47 -2.59
C LYS A 41 14.32 10.40 -1.46
N GLY A 42 14.45 11.72 -1.66
CA GLY A 42 14.03 12.72 -0.67
C GLY A 42 12.53 12.63 -0.38
N MET A 43 11.70 12.51 -1.43
CA MET A 43 10.25 12.32 -1.31
C MET A 43 9.92 11.01 -0.60
N SER A 44 10.61 9.92 -0.91
CA SER A 44 10.38 8.62 -0.25
C SER A 44 10.67 8.68 1.25
N LEU A 45 11.79 9.28 1.64
CA LEU A 45 12.15 9.48 3.05
C LEU A 45 11.17 10.42 3.77
N TYR A 46 10.81 11.52 3.12
CA TYR A 46 9.83 12.47 3.65
C TYR A 46 8.48 11.79 3.88
N LEU A 47 7.99 11.01 2.91
CA LEU A 47 6.72 10.30 3.02
C LEU A 47 6.77 9.26 4.15
N LEU A 48 7.83 8.46 4.24
CA LEU A 48 7.99 7.50 5.32
C LEU A 48 8.00 8.19 6.70
N PHE A 49 8.73 9.31 6.82
CA PHE A 49 8.76 10.11 8.03
C PHE A 49 7.39 10.71 8.35
N ALA A 50 6.71 11.31 7.37
CA ALA A 50 5.40 11.93 7.54
C ALA A 50 4.32 10.92 7.93
N ILE A 51 4.34 9.73 7.33
CA ILE A 51 3.46 8.59 7.68
C ILE A 51 3.69 8.20 9.14
N GLY A 52 4.95 7.98 9.54
CA GLY A 52 5.30 7.63 10.93
C GLY A 52 4.92 8.74 11.92
N PHE A 53 5.19 10.00 11.58
CA PHE A 53 4.88 11.16 12.42
C PHE A 53 3.37 11.36 12.59
N LYS A 54 2.58 11.26 11.52
CA LYS A 54 1.12 11.38 11.57
C LYS A 54 0.49 10.26 12.38
N GLY A 55 0.99 9.03 12.23
CA GLY A 55 0.60 7.90 13.07
C GLY A 55 0.90 8.17 14.55
N GLY A 56 2.14 8.55 14.88
CA GLY A 56 2.55 8.85 16.25
C GLY A 56 1.77 10.02 16.88
N ALA A 57 1.51 11.09 16.12
CA ALA A 57 0.69 12.21 16.58
C ALA A 57 -0.75 11.79 16.88
N SER A 58 -1.34 10.92 16.04
CA SER A 58 -2.69 10.39 16.28
C SER A 58 -2.75 9.54 17.55
N VAL A 59 -1.75 8.69 17.79
CA VAL A 59 -1.63 7.88 19.01
C VAL A 59 -1.43 8.77 20.24
N ALA A 60 -0.63 9.83 20.13
CA ALA A 60 -0.44 10.78 21.22
C ALA A 60 -1.73 11.54 21.59
N ALA A 61 -2.58 11.84 20.61
CA ALA A 61 -3.84 12.53 20.82
C ALA A 61 -4.95 11.63 21.41
N HIS A 62 -5.03 10.37 20.99
CA HIS A 62 -6.12 9.45 21.38
C HIS A 62 -5.71 8.44 22.46
N GLY A 63 -4.41 8.36 22.78
CA GLY A 63 -3.85 7.33 23.64
C GLY A 63 -3.65 6.00 22.90
N VAL A 64 -3.05 5.04 23.60
CA VAL A 64 -2.97 3.65 23.14
C VAL A 64 -4.20 2.92 23.68
N ASP A 65 -5.18 2.67 22.82
CA ASP A 65 -6.38 1.92 23.15
C ASP A 65 -6.32 0.47 22.61
N SER A 66 -7.30 -0.35 23.00
CA SER A 66 -7.38 -1.74 22.52
C SER A 66 -7.63 -1.83 21.02
N THR A 67 -8.30 -0.83 20.43
CA THR A 67 -8.65 -0.79 19.01
C THR A 67 -7.40 -0.62 18.15
N LEU A 68 -6.50 0.27 18.54
CA LEU A 68 -5.20 0.49 17.92
C LEU A 68 -4.36 -0.79 17.96
N ILE A 69 -4.22 -1.40 19.14
CA ILE A 69 -3.41 -2.61 19.31
C ILE A 69 -4.00 -3.75 18.45
N ALA A 70 -5.32 -3.94 18.50
CA ALA A 70 -5.99 -4.95 17.69
C ALA A 70 -5.81 -4.70 16.19
N SER A 71 -5.89 -3.45 15.75
CA SER A 71 -5.71 -3.06 14.34
C SER A 71 -4.27 -3.27 13.86
N LEU A 72 -3.27 -2.95 14.69
CA LEU A 72 -1.86 -3.21 14.40
C LEU A 72 -1.58 -4.71 14.29
N VAL A 73 -2.06 -5.50 15.25
CA VAL A 73 -1.89 -6.96 15.23
C VAL A 73 -2.59 -7.56 14.01
N ALA A 74 -3.83 -7.14 13.73
CA ALA A 74 -4.58 -7.59 12.56
C ALA A 74 -3.85 -7.25 11.26
N GLY A 75 -3.36 -6.01 11.12
CA GLY A 75 -2.59 -5.58 9.95
C GLY A 75 -1.32 -6.40 9.76
N VAL A 76 -0.52 -6.58 10.80
CA VAL A 76 0.72 -7.37 10.75
C VAL A 76 0.45 -8.83 10.38
N VAL A 77 -0.57 -9.44 10.99
CA VAL A 77 -0.96 -10.83 10.69
C VAL A 77 -1.45 -10.96 9.25
N LEU A 78 -2.32 -10.06 8.79
CA LEU A 78 -2.81 -10.07 7.41
C LEU A 78 -1.67 -9.88 6.40
N SER A 79 -0.77 -8.93 6.66
CA SER A 79 0.40 -8.69 5.80
C SER A 79 1.36 -9.88 5.73
N PHE A 80 1.51 -10.63 6.82
CA PHE A 80 2.32 -11.86 6.78
C PHE A 80 1.61 -13.00 6.03
N LEU A 81 0.30 -13.15 6.20
CA LEU A 81 -0.45 -14.30 5.66
C LEU A 81 -0.81 -14.15 4.17
N LEU A 82 -1.15 -12.95 3.71
CA LEU A 82 -1.58 -12.74 2.32
C LEU A 82 -0.52 -13.15 1.28
N PRO A 83 0.78 -12.85 1.45
CA PRO A 83 1.82 -13.36 0.57
C PRO A 83 1.91 -14.89 0.55
N LEU A 84 1.59 -15.58 1.65
CA LEU A 84 1.58 -17.06 1.65
C LEU A 84 0.46 -17.61 0.77
N VAL A 85 -0.71 -16.99 0.83
CA VAL A 85 -1.85 -17.32 -0.03
C VAL A 85 -1.51 -17.01 -1.50
N ALA A 86 -0.98 -15.82 -1.76
CA ALA A 86 -0.57 -15.41 -3.10
C ALA A 86 0.51 -16.34 -3.67
N PHE A 87 1.51 -16.73 -2.87
CA PHE A 87 2.54 -17.69 -3.25
C PHE A 87 1.94 -19.05 -3.63
N ALA A 88 1.04 -19.60 -2.80
CA ALA A 88 0.39 -20.87 -3.09
C ALA A 88 -0.41 -20.81 -4.40
N LEU A 89 -1.16 -19.73 -4.62
CA LEU A 89 -1.90 -19.50 -5.86
C LEU A 89 -0.94 -19.39 -7.06
N LEU A 90 0.13 -18.61 -6.96
CA LEU A 90 1.12 -18.46 -8.02
C LEU A 90 1.80 -19.78 -8.35
N ARG A 91 2.14 -20.60 -7.35
CA ARG A 91 2.75 -21.92 -7.54
C ARG A 91 1.83 -22.93 -8.22
N VAL A 92 0.51 -22.76 -8.12
CA VAL A 92 -0.48 -23.64 -8.78
C VAL A 92 -0.90 -23.10 -10.15
N MET A 93 -1.02 -21.79 -10.30
CA MET A 93 -1.57 -21.15 -11.50
C MET A 93 -0.51 -20.77 -12.54
N THR A 94 0.78 -20.79 -12.17
CA THR A 94 1.88 -20.33 -13.02
C THR A 94 3.05 -21.31 -13.02
N GLY A 95 3.98 -21.14 -13.96
CA GLY A 95 5.24 -21.89 -14.01
C GLY A 95 6.41 -21.22 -13.28
N LEU A 96 6.18 -20.24 -12.42
CA LEU A 96 7.24 -19.51 -11.71
C LEU A 96 7.95 -20.42 -10.71
N ASP A 97 9.29 -20.36 -10.65
CA ASP A 97 10.06 -20.98 -9.59
C ASP A 97 9.75 -20.36 -8.22
N VAL A 98 10.27 -20.98 -7.14
CA VAL A 98 9.96 -20.57 -5.77
C VAL A 98 10.39 -19.14 -5.49
N THR A 99 11.60 -18.76 -5.91
CA THR A 99 12.16 -17.43 -5.65
C THR A 99 11.32 -16.36 -6.33
N ASN A 100 10.99 -16.56 -7.60
CA ASN A 100 10.16 -15.64 -8.37
C ASN A 100 8.72 -15.59 -7.84
N ALA A 101 8.11 -16.74 -7.54
CA ALA A 101 6.75 -16.77 -6.98
C ALA A 101 6.68 -16.07 -5.62
N ALA A 102 7.67 -16.28 -4.73
CA ALA A 102 7.73 -15.64 -3.43
C ALA A 102 7.98 -14.13 -3.53
N ALA A 103 8.87 -13.70 -4.44
CA ALA A 103 9.13 -12.29 -4.69
C ALA A 103 7.88 -11.56 -5.22
N VAL A 104 7.17 -12.15 -6.20
CA VAL A 104 5.92 -11.59 -6.74
C VAL A 104 4.83 -11.57 -5.66
N ALA A 105 4.70 -12.64 -4.88
CA ALA A 105 3.75 -12.71 -3.78
C ALA A 105 4.00 -11.65 -2.69
N ALA A 106 5.26 -11.37 -2.34
CA ALA A 106 5.60 -10.27 -1.43
C ALA A 106 5.29 -8.91 -2.05
N HIS A 107 5.70 -8.71 -3.30
CA HIS A 107 5.59 -7.42 -3.97
C HIS A 107 4.14 -6.96 -4.11
N TYR A 108 3.23 -7.89 -4.44
CA TYR A 108 1.80 -7.59 -4.58
C TYR A 108 0.95 -8.00 -3.36
N GLY A 109 1.51 -8.76 -2.42
CA GLY A 109 0.85 -9.16 -1.17
C GLY A 109 1.14 -8.24 0.02
N SER A 110 2.08 -7.29 -0.12
CA SER A 110 2.21 -6.13 0.78
C SER A 110 1.05 -5.14 0.56
N ILE A 111 1.15 -3.96 1.17
CA ILE A 111 0.18 -2.89 0.99
C ILE A 111 0.57 -1.94 -0.14
N SER A 112 -0.43 -1.21 -0.65
CA SER A 112 -0.21 -0.06 -1.54
C SER A 112 -0.64 1.21 -0.81
N ILE A 113 0.32 2.09 -0.51
CA ILE A 113 0.02 3.39 0.11
C ILE A 113 -0.91 4.23 -0.76
N VAL A 114 -0.81 4.11 -2.09
CA VAL A 114 -1.68 4.81 -3.03
C VAL A 114 -3.12 4.31 -2.91
N THR A 115 -3.31 2.98 -2.82
CA THR A 115 -4.63 2.37 -2.62
C THR A 115 -5.21 2.74 -1.27
N PHE A 116 -4.39 2.77 -0.22
CA PHE A 116 -4.79 3.20 1.11
C PHE A 116 -5.28 4.66 1.13
N VAL A 117 -4.52 5.57 0.51
CA VAL A 117 -4.91 7.00 0.43
C VAL A 117 -6.18 7.18 -0.40
N ALA A 118 -6.29 6.49 -1.54
CA ALA A 118 -7.49 6.53 -2.37
C ALA A 118 -8.72 6.03 -1.60
N GLY A 119 -8.62 4.88 -0.94
CA GLY A 119 -9.71 4.33 -0.12
C GLY A 119 -10.09 5.25 1.05
N SER A 120 -9.10 5.84 1.73
CA SER A 120 -9.35 6.81 2.80
C SER A 120 -10.03 8.08 2.28
N SER A 121 -9.66 8.55 1.09
CA SER A 121 -10.32 9.68 0.43
C SER A 121 -11.79 9.37 0.12
N VAL A 122 -12.08 8.16 -0.40
CA VAL A 122 -13.46 7.73 -0.67
C VAL A 122 -14.29 7.67 0.61
N LEU A 123 -13.75 7.09 1.68
CA LEU A 123 -14.43 7.03 2.97
C LEU A 123 -14.73 8.43 3.51
N THR A 124 -13.76 9.34 3.40
CA THR A 124 -13.92 10.74 3.81
C THR A 124 -15.00 11.45 3.00
N SER A 125 -15.02 11.30 1.66
CA SER A 125 -16.09 11.84 0.81
C SER A 125 -17.47 11.26 1.13
N ALA A 126 -17.52 10.02 1.62
CA ALA A 126 -18.76 9.37 2.08
C ALA A 126 -19.17 9.78 3.52
N GLY A 127 -18.42 10.65 4.19
CA GLY A 127 -18.70 11.13 5.54
C GLY A 127 -18.19 10.21 6.66
N PHE A 128 -17.35 9.23 6.35
CA PHE A 128 -16.69 8.38 7.35
C PHE A 128 -15.29 8.93 7.65
N GLU A 129 -15.03 9.25 8.93
CA GLU A 129 -13.67 9.58 9.37
C GLU A 129 -12.86 8.29 9.59
N SER A 130 -11.78 8.13 8.83
CA SER A 130 -10.81 7.07 9.07
C SER A 130 -9.94 7.39 10.28
N GLU A 131 -9.73 6.42 11.17
CA GLU A 131 -8.88 6.63 12.35
C GLU A 131 -7.44 6.99 11.94
N GLY A 132 -6.91 8.07 12.53
CA GLY A 132 -5.60 8.62 12.14
C GLY A 132 -4.43 7.65 12.35
N PHE A 133 -4.59 6.66 13.22
CA PHE A 133 -3.60 5.60 13.42
C PHE A 133 -3.55 4.56 12.30
N MET A 134 -4.53 4.53 11.38
CA MET A 134 -4.51 3.58 10.26
C MET A 134 -3.30 3.80 9.34
N VAL A 135 -2.75 5.01 9.34
CA VAL A 135 -1.47 5.34 8.69
C VAL A 135 -0.30 4.57 9.34
N ALA A 136 -0.32 4.41 10.67
CA ALA A 136 0.67 3.62 11.39
C ALA A 136 0.48 2.11 11.13
N VAL A 137 -0.76 1.64 11.05
CA VAL A 137 -1.07 0.26 10.68
C VAL A 137 -0.53 -0.05 9.28
N ALA A 138 -0.81 0.83 8.30
CA ALA A 138 -0.27 0.71 6.95
C ALA A 138 1.27 0.62 6.96
N ALA A 139 1.96 1.52 7.67
CA ALA A 139 3.42 1.45 7.78
C ALA A 139 3.93 0.12 8.39
N ALA A 140 3.26 -0.39 9.41
CA ALA A 140 3.61 -1.66 10.05
C ALA A 140 3.41 -2.87 9.13
N MET A 141 2.54 -2.75 8.13
CA MET A 141 2.25 -3.82 7.17
C MET A 141 3.33 -4.01 6.09
N GLU A 142 4.33 -3.14 5.96
CA GLU A 142 5.36 -3.30 4.92
C GLU A 142 6.34 -4.45 5.23
N ALA A 143 6.83 -4.52 6.48
CA ALA A 143 7.85 -5.50 6.86
C ALA A 143 7.36 -6.97 6.87
N PRO A 144 6.16 -7.30 7.39
CA PRO A 144 5.70 -8.69 7.50
C PRO A 144 5.60 -9.40 6.15
N ALA A 145 5.18 -8.70 5.09
CA ALA A 145 5.10 -9.29 3.76
C ALA A 145 6.49 -9.67 3.20
N ILE A 146 7.49 -8.81 3.41
CA ILE A 146 8.88 -9.09 3.02
C ILE A 146 9.41 -10.29 3.82
N LEU A 147 9.16 -10.32 5.13
CA LEU A 147 9.57 -11.44 5.98
C LEU A 147 8.92 -12.77 5.56
N ALA A 148 7.64 -12.76 5.17
CA ALA A 148 6.95 -13.94 4.67
C ALA A 148 7.63 -14.49 3.41
N ALA A 149 8.01 -13.62 2.47
CA ALA A 149 8.69 -14.03 1.26
C ALA A 149 10.11 -14.54 1.52
N LEU A 150 10.89 -13.86 2.37
CA LEU A 150 12.22 -14.34 2.78
C LEU A 150 12.13 -15.71 3.47
N TRP A 151 11.11 -15.93 4.30
CA TRP A 151 10.86 -17.22 4.93
C TRP A 151 10.51 -18.31 3.91
N LEU A 152 9.68 -18.01 2.92
CA LEU A 152 9.35 -18.94 1.82
C LEU A 152 10.59 -19.32 1.01
N ILE A 153 11.41 -18.33 0.65
CA ILE A 153 12.66 -18.54 -0.10
C ILE A 153 13.64 -19.35 0.74
N ALA A 154 13.82 -19.03 2.01
CA ALA A 154 14.75 -19.77 2.88
C ALA A 154 14.33 -21.24 3.10
N ARG A 155 13.03 -21.54 3.01
CA ARG A 155 12.50 -22.88 3.28
C ARG A 155 12.34 -23.75 2.03
N TYR A 156 12.03 -23.13 0.90
CA TYR A 156 11.66 -23.84 -0.33
C TYR A 156 12.46 -23.39 -1.56
N GLY A 157 13.27 -22.34 -1.43
CA GLY A 157 14.19 -21.90 -2.48
C GLY A 157 15.32 -22.92 -2.65
N GLU A 158 15.78 -23.06 -3.89
CA GLU A 158 16.95 -23.88 -4.23
C GLU A 158 18.27 -23.16 -3.91
#